data_AF-A0AAV9KKG4-F1
#
_entry.id   AF-A0AAV9KKG4-F1
#
_cell.length_a   1.000
_cell.length_b   1.000
_cell.length_c   1.000
_cell.angle_alpha   90.00
_cell.angle_beta   90.00
_cell.angle_gamma   90.00
#
_symmetry.space_group_name_H-M   'P 1'
#
loop_
_entity.id
_entity.type
_entity.pdbx_description
1 polymer ?
#
loop_
_entity_poly.entity_id
_entity_poly.type
_entity_poly.pdbx_seq_one_letter_code
_entity_poly.pdbx_strand_id
1 'polypeptide(L)'
;MCSKSTDNKTPYNAIVSKDGIENFNTTDRAILVAPNHSVKPFFIKIKKGTYQEYIRVNKKKTNIFLIGEGMDTTIIKGSRSFVDDYKIYDTATIVEADLTAFYICQRNGYQDTLYVKRQHQFYREYEIYETIVFICGGTATLLKNCLIERDFEDIPTEIVLQNCTIKAIGDNVTMYLGRPWGIFSRTVIMKSYIGNLIDPRGWAKWIESTNKFVSRRPYYLEY
;
A
#
# COMPACT_ATOMS: atom_id res chain seq x y z
N MET A 1 24.73 20.93 28.89
CA MET A 1 24.70 21.62 27.59
C MET A 1 24.75 20.57 26.49
N CYS A 2 23.62 20.25 25.85
CA CYS A 2 23.62 19.34 24.69
C CYS A 2 24.14 20.12 23.48
N SER A 3 25.24 19.65 22.89
CA SER A 3 25.72 20.18 21.63
C SER A 3 24.71 19.88 20.53
N LYS A 4 24.39 20.90 19.73
CA LYS A 4 23.63 20.73 18.49
C LYS A 4 24.45 19.83 17.57
N SER A 5 23.97 18.60 17.34
CA SER A 5 24.44 17.76 16.25
C SER A 5 24.21 18.51 14.94
N THR A 6 25.31 18.85 14.29
CA THR A 6 25.36 19.39 12.94
C THR A 6 24.98 18.28 11.95
N ASP A 7 23.86 18.51 11.25
CA ASP A 7 23.49 17.99 9.93
C ASP A 7 23.82 16.49 9.65
N ASN A 8 23.00 15.58 10.19
CA ASN A 8 23.01 14.17 9.82
C ASN A 8 22.16 13.96 8.54
N LYS A 9 22.57 14.56 7.42
CA LYS A 9 21.98 14.25 6.11
C LYS A 9 22.29 12.79 5.79
N THR A 10 21.27 11.95 5.73
CA THR A 10 21.39 10.61 5.15
C THR A 10 21.98 10.78 3.75
N PRO A 11 23.18 10.25 3.43
CA PRO A 11 23.78 10.46 2.13
C PRO A 11 22.98 9.63 1.12
N TYR A 12 22.10 10.30 0.38
CA TYR A 12 21.37 9.67 -0.71
C TYR A 12 22.35 9.18 -1.77
N ASN A 13 22.20 7.95 -2.24
CA ASN A 13 23.03 7.36 -3.29
C ASN A 13 22.63 7.88 -4.67
N ALA A 14 21.35 8.26 -4.84
CA ALA A 14 20.82 8.85 -6.05
C ALA A 14 19.80 9.93 -5.72
N ILE A 15 19.71 10.95 -6.56
CA ILE A 15 18.71 12.02 -6.47
C ILE A 15 17.98 12.10 -7.81
N VAL A 16 16.65 12.10 -7.75
CA VAL A 16 15.74 12.20 -8.89
C VAL A 16 15.07 13.57 -8.88
N SER A 17 15.17 14.31 -9.98
CA SER A 17 14.55 15.62 -10.14
C SER A 17 13.99 15.83 -11.53
N LYS A 18 12.79 16.43 -11.62
CA LYS A 18 12.11 16.66 -12.91
C LYS A 18 12.79 17.73 -13.77
N ASP A 19 13.48 18.67 -13.12
CA ASP A 19 14.27 19.73 -13.76
C ASP A 19 15.55 19.20 -14.45
N GLY A 20 15.92 17.94 -14.20
CA GLY A 20 17.12 17.31 -14.77
C GLY A 20 18.43 17.87 -14.24
N ILE A 21 18.40 18.67 -13.17
CA ILE A 21 19.60 19.27 -12.55
C ILE A 21 20.39 18.23 -11.76
N GLU A 22 19.69 17.26 -11.18
CA GLU A 22 20.29 16.20 -10.37
C GLU A 22 20.68 14.97 -11.23
N ASN A 23 21.15 13.92 -10.57
CA ASN A 23 21.71 12.73 -11.21
C ASN A 23 20.73 12.01 -12.15
N PHE A 24 19.42 12.05 -11.88
CA PHE A 24 18.41 11.34 -12.66
C PHE A 24 17.14 12.18 -12.84
N ASN A 25 16.49 12.02 -14.01
CA ASN A 25 15.21 12.65 -14.32
C ASN A 25 13.98 11.74 -14.12
N THR A 26 14.21 10.45 -13.83
CA THR A 26 13.18 9.43 -13.61
C THR A 26 13.61 8.47 -12.51
N THR A 27 12.66 7.92 -11.76
CA THR A 27 12.95 6.99 -10.66
C THR A 27 13.48 5.64 -11.15
N ASP A 28 12.99 5.15 -12.30
CA ASP A 28 13.47 3.88 -12.89
C ASP A 28 14.97 3.91 -13.18
N ARG A 29 15.49 5.02 -13.72
CA ARG A 29 16.93 5.18 -13.99
C ARG A 29 17.75 5.17 -12.70
N ALA A 30 17.25 5.79 -11.63
CA ALA A 30 17.91 5.75 -10.33
C ALA A 30 17.94 4.33 -9.72
N ILE A 31 16.90 3.52 -9.94
CA ILE A 31 16.87 2.12 -9.51
C ILE A 31 17.83 1.27 -10.34
N LEU A 32 17.96 1.54 -11.65
CA LEU A 32 18.82 0.76 -12.53
C LEU A 32 20.30 0.82 -12.13
N VAL A 33 20.76 1.96 -11.61
CA VAL A 33 22.16 2.12 -11.16
C VAL A 33 22.45 1.46 -9.81
N ALA A 34 21.44 1.10 -9.03
CA ALA A 34 21.63 0.43 -7.75
C ALA A 34 22.30 -0.94 -7.95
N PRO A 35 23.24 -1.37 -7.10
CA PRO A 35 23.89 -2.67 -7.25
C PRO A 35 22.90 -3.83 -7.14
N ASN A 36 23.12 -4.88 -7.93
CA ASN A 36 22.31 -6.09 -7.83
C ASN A 36 22.71 -6.89 -6.57
N HIS A 37 21.73 -7.48 -5.88
CA HIS A 37 21.91 -8.32 -4.68
C HIS A 37 22.71 -7.62 -3.58
N SER A 38 22.61 -6.29 -3.50
CA SER A 38 23.25 -5.51 -2.45
C SER A 38 22.69 -5.88 -1.08
N VAL A 39 23.57 -6.14 -0.13
CA VAL A 39 23.23 -6.22 1.31
C VAL A 39 23.19 -4.83 1.98
N LYS A 40 23.71 -3.80 1.29
CA LYS A 40 23.70 -2.42 1.78
C LYS A 40 22.46 -1.68 1.24
N PRO A 41 21.81 -0.84 2.07
CA PRO A 41 20.75 0.05 1.63
C PRO A 41 21.20 0.95 0.48
N PHE A 42 20.31 1.17 -0.49
CA PHE A 42 20.48 2.14 -1.57
C PHE A 42 19.36 3.18 -1.50
N PHE A 43 19.71 4.39 -1.05
CA PHE A 43 18.77 5.48 -0.82
C PHE A 43 18.61 6.36 -2.06
N ILE A 44 17.39 6.44 -2.58
CA ILE A 44 17.02 7.28 -3.71
C ILE A 44 16.12 8.39 -3.20
N LYS A 45 16.61 9.63 -3.24
CA LYS A 45 15.79 10.81 -2.96
C LYS A 45 15.03 11.21 -4.21
N ILE A 46 13.72 11.43 -4.07
CA ILE A 46 12.86 11.94 -5.13
C ILE A 46 12.43 13.35 -4.71
N LYS A 47 12.86 14.36 -5.46
CA LYS A 47 12.50 15.75 -5.16
C LYS A 47 11.01 15.98 -5.35
N LYS A 48 10.51 17.11 -4.84
CA LYS A 48 9.14 17.55 -5.08
C LYS A 48 8.88 17.64 -6.59
N GLY A 49 7.72 17.16 -7.00
CA GLY A 49 7.29 17.13 -8.39
C GLY A 49 6.25 16.04 -8.64
N THR A 50 5.58 16.17 -9.78
CA THR A 50 4.70 15.13 -10.30
C THR A 50 5.42 14.34 -11.40
N TYR A 51 5.64 13.06 -11.14
CA TYR A 51 6.31 12.09 -11.99
C TYR A 51 5.25 11.17 -12.61
N GLN A 52 5.15 11.18 -13.95
CA GLN A 52 4.26 10.29 -14.67
C GLN A 52 5.06 9.10 -15.18
N GLU A 53 5.20 8.08 -14.33
CA GLU A 53 6.06 6.92 -14.58
C GLU A 53 5.50 5.65 -13.93
N TYR A 54 5.97 4.49 -14.40
CA TYR A 54 5.56 3.17 -13.91
C TYR A 54 6.79 2.47 -13.32
N ILE A 55 7.00 2.66 -12.02
CA ILE A 55 8.21 2.21 -11.36
C ILE A 55 8.26 0.68 -11.27
N ARG A 56 9.38 0.07 -11.69
CA ARG A 56 9.60 -1.38 -11.54
C ARG A 56 10.92 -1.68 -10.84
N VAL A 57 10.83 -2.25 -9.64
CA VAL A 57 11.99 -2.79 -8.90
C VAL A 57 12.15 -4.27 -9.25
N ASN A 58 13.19 -4.60 -10.02
CA ASN A 58 13.48 -6.00 -10.39
C ASN A 58 13.93 -6.82 -9.18
N LYS A 59 13.63 -8.13 -9.14
CA LYS A 59 14.07 -9.07 -8.08
C LYS A 59 15.57 -9.05 -7.75
N LYS A 60 16.41 -8.62 -8.71
CA LYS A 60 17.86 -8.49 -8.49
C LYS A 60 18.22 -7.23 -7.70
N LYS A 61 17.35 -6.22 -7.66
CA LYS A 61 17.55 -4.95 -6.94
C LYS A 61 17.04 -5.10 -5.51
N THR A 62 17.94 -5.43 -4.58
CA THR A 62 17.62 -5.62 -3.15
C THR A 62 17.96 -4.37 -2.33
N ASN A 63 17.27 -4.16 -1.20
CA ASN A 63 17.52 -3.06 -0.26
C ASN A 63 17.42 -1.64 -0.86
N ILE A 64 16.45 -1.41 -1.75
CA ILE A 64 16.16 -0.09 -2.33
C ILE A 64 15.23 0.71 -1.41
N PHE A 65 15.57 1.98 -1.18
CA PHE A 65 14.74 2.94 -0.44
C PHE A 65 14.39 4.11 -1.34
N LEU A 66 13.09 4.36 -1.56
CA LEU A 66 12.60 5.54 -2.25
C LEU A 66 12.11 6.54 -1.19
N ILE A 67 12.62 7.78 -1.22
CA ILE A 67 12.32 8.80 -0.22
C ILE A 67 11.92 10.09 -0.93
N GLY A 68 10.63 10.45 -0.85
CA GLY A 68 10.11 11.72 -1.34
C GLY A 68 10.48 12.91 -0.44
N GLU A 69 10.41 14.14 -0.97
CA GLU A 69 10.59 15.37 -0.18
C GLU A 69 9.37 15.71 0.70
N GLY A 70 8.20 15.16 0.38
CA GLY A 70 7.02 15.25 1.21
C GLY A 70 5.82 14.57 0.56
N MET A 71 4.89 14.09 1.40
CA MET A 71 3.71 13.32 0.99
C MET A 71 2.88 14.04 -0.09
N ASP A 72 2.63 15.34 0.10
CA ASP A 72 1.78 16.13 -0.81
C ASP A 72 2.54 16.75 -2.00
N THR A 73 3.86 16.57 -2.03
CA THR A 73 4.73 17.31 -2.96
C THR A 73 5.49 16.40 -3.92
N THR A 74 5.75 15.15 -3.54
CA THR A 74 6.38 14.14 -4.40
C THR A 74 5.33 13.12 -4.82
N ILE A 75 4.81 13.28 -6.04
CA ILE A 75 3.68 12.48 -6.54
C ILE A 75 4.16 11.63 -7.71
N ILE A 76 4.07 10.31 -7.60
CA ILE A 76 4.24 9.38 -8.72
C ILE A 76 2.84 8.93 -9.15
N LYS A 77 2.50 9.15 -10.42
CA LYS A 77 1.18 8.82 -10.98
C LYS A 77 1.27 8.03 -12.27
N GLY A 78 0.28 7.18 -12.48
CA GLY A 78 0.03 6.46 -13.72
C GLY A 78 -1.46 6.39 -14.00
N SER A 79 -1.84 6.08 -15.24
CA SER A 79 -3.23 5.99 -15.68
C SER A 79 -3.53 4.70 -16.47
N ARG A 80 -2.82 3.60 -16.15
CA ARG A 80 -3.09 2.30 -16.80
C ARG A 80 -4.33 1.67 -16.17
N SER A 81 -5.23 1.18 -17.00
CA SER A 81 -6.46 0.51 -16.54
C SER A 81 -6.74 -0.77 -17.33
N PHE A 82 -7.57 -1.65 -16.78
CA PHE A 82 -8.02 -2.86 -17.49
C PHE A 82 -8.85 -2.52 -18.74
N VAL A 83 -9.57 -1.40 -18.73
CA VAL A 83 -10.32 -0.89 -19.90
C VAL A 83 -9.39 -0.63 -21.08
N ASP A 84 -8.14 -0.25 -20.80
CA ASP A 84 -7.10 -0.01 -21.81
C ASP A 84 -6.26 -1.27 -22.12
N ASP A 85 -6.80 -2.46 -21.82
CA ASP A 85 -6.18 -3.78 -22.08
C ASP A 85 -4.86 -4.02 -21.30
N TYR A 86 -4.63 -3.25 -20.24
CA TYR A 86 -3.56 -3.56 -19.28
C TYR A 86 -4.03 -4.61 -18.29
N LYS A 87 -3.19 -5.60 -18.02
CA LYS A 87 -3.51 -6.60 -16.99
C LYS A 87 -3.49 -5.93 -15.63
N ILE A 88 -4.22 -6.47 -14.66
CA ILE A 88 -4.30 -5.95 -13.27
C ILE A 88 -2.90 -5.69 -12.66
N TYR A 89 -1.89 -6.50 -13.05
CA TYR A 89 -0.52 -6.30 -12.60
C TYR A 89 0.23 -5.11 -13.27
N ASP A 90 -0.43 -4.34 -14.12
CA ASP A 90 0.12 -3.16 -14.80
C ASP A 90 -0.68 -1.88 -14.49
N THR A 91 -1.79 -1.97 -13.74
CA THR A 91 -2.72 -0.85 -13.47
C THR A 91 -2.51 -0.20 -12.09
N ALA A 92 -1.99 -0.96 -11.13
CA ALA A 92 -1.87 -0.59 -9.72
C ALA A 92 -0.42 -0.76 -9.18
N THR A 93 -0.08 -0.17 -8.02
CA THR A 93 1.14 -0.56 -7.30
C THR A 93 0.99 -1.99 -6.79
N ILE A 94 1.78 -2.89 -7.33
CA ILE A 94 1.90 -4.26 -6.86
C ILE A 94 3.19 -4.40 -6.08
N VAL A 95 3.10 -5.06 -4.94
CA VAL A 95 4.26 -5.37 -4.10
C VAL A 95 4.44 -6.89 -4.08
N GLU A 96 5.46 -7.37 -4.79
CA GLU A 96 5.86 -8.79 -4.82
C GLU A 96 7.13 -9.08 -3.97
N ALA A 97 7.67 -8.07 -3.28
CA ALA A 97 8.90 -8.16 -2.50
C ALA A 97 8.64 -8.44 -1.01
N ASP A 98 9.43 -9.34 -0.42
CA ASP A 98 9.43 -9.58 1.04
C ASP A 98 10.09 -8.44 1.80
N LEU A 99 9.64 -8.20 3.03
CA LEU A 99 10.13 -7.14 3.93
C LEU A 99 10.02 -5.74 3.31
N THR A 100 8.90 -5.47 2.64
CA THR A 100 8.62 -4.14 2.09
C THR A 100 7.93 -3.26 3.13
N ALA A 101 8.38 -2.02 3.27
CA ALA A 101 7.75 -1.05 4.14
C ALA A 101 7.38 0.25 3.41
N PHE A 102 6.21 0.80 3.71
CA PHE A 102 5.77 2.13 3.28
C PHE A 102 5.55 3.00 4.51
N TYR A 103 6.10 4.21 4.50
CA TYR A 103 6.06 5.14 5.62
C TYR A 103 5.70 6.55 5.12
N ILE A 104 4.67 7.18 5.70
CA ILE A 104 4.23 8.53 5.34
C ILE A 104 3.98 8.65 3.83
N CYS A 105 2.98 7.92 3.33
CA CYS A 105 2.54 8.10 1.95
C CYS A 105 1.03 8.25 1.89
N GLN A 106 0.58 9.05 0.94
CA GLN A 106 -0.82 9.18 0.58
C GLN A 106 -1.08 8.38 -0.69
N ARG A 107 -2.23 7.75 -0.75
CA ARG A 107 -2.71 7.07 -1.95
C ARG A 107 -4.13 7.44 -2.30
N ASN A 108 -4.33 7.80 -3.56
CA ASN A 108 -5.62 8.12 -4.16
C ASN A 108 -5.85 7.18 -5.36
N GLY A 109 -6.96 6.47 -5.40
CA GLY A 109 -7.30 5.49 -6.45
C GLY A 109 -8.80 5.20 -6.51
N TYR A 110 -9.24 4.47 -7.54
CA TYR A 110 -10.65 4.08 -7.69
C TYR A 110 -10.87 2.59 -7.36
N GLN A 111 -10.34 1.65 -8.15
CA GLN A 111 -10.48 0.21 -7.93
C GLN A 111 -9.13 -0.55 -8.04
N ASP A 112 -8.96 -1.62 -7.27
CA ASP A 112 -7.81 -2.57 -7.27
C ASP A 112 -6.45 -1.94 -6.98
N THR A 113 -6.40 -0.98 -6.06
CA THR A 113 -5.27 -0.06 -6.03
C THR A 113 -4.03 -0.64 -5.33
N LEU A 114 -4.12 -1.47 -4.29
CA LEU A 114 -2.92 -2.09 -3.68
C LEU A 114 -2.95 -3.61 -3.75
N TYR A 115 -2.19 -4.20 -4.68
CA TYR A 115 -2.12 -5.67 -4.81
C TYR A 115 -0.93 -6.23 -4.00
N VAL A 116 -1.20 -6.73 -2.80
CA VAL A 116 -0.23 -7.34 -1.87
C VAL A 116 -0.12 -8.84 -2.16
N LYS A 117 0.52 -9.17 -3.28
CA LYS A 117 0.48 -10.54 -3.81
C LYS A 117 1.25 -11.55 -2.96
N ARG A 118 2.41 -11.17 -2.40
CA ARG A 118 3.32 -12.07 -1.68
C ARG A 118 4.16 -11.39 -0.57
N GLN A 119 4.39 -12.17 0.49
CA GLN A 119 5.36 -12.01 1.59
C GLN A 119 5.06 -10.91 2.64
N HIS A 120 5.99 -10.59 3.54
CA HIS A 120 5.73 -9.73 4.71
C HIS A 120 5.80 -8.25 4.35
N GLN A 121 4.74 -7.49 4.67
CA GLN A 121 4.65 -6.07 4.33
C GLN A 121 4.18 -5.23 5.53
N PHE A 122 4.74 -4.03 5.65
CA PHE A 122 4.45 -3.10 6.74
C PHE A 122 4.11 -1.70 6.22
N TYR A 123 2.94 -1.19 6.59
CA TYR A 123 2.50 0.15 6.24
C TYR A 123 2.31 0.95 7.53
N ARG A 124 2.90 2.15 7.60
CA ARG A 124 2.77 3.01 8.78
C ARG A 124 2.55 4.47 8.41
N GLU A 125 1.63 5.13 9.12
CA GLU A 125 1.29 6.55 8.88
C GLU A 125 0.93 6.77 7.41
N TYR A 126 0.13 5.86 6.87
CA TYR A 126 -0.23 5.79 5.46
C TYR A 126 -1.71 6.19 5.34
N GLU A 127 -2.01 7.13 4.44
CA GLU A 127 -3.36 7.60 4.18
C GLU A 127 -3.87 7.04 2.86
N ILE A 128 -5.05 6.45 2.87
CA ILE A 128 -5.62 5.84 1.67
C ILE A 128 -7.06 6.30 1.47
N TYR A 129 -7.31 6.81 0.26
CA TYR A 129 -8.58 7.34 -0.20
C TYR A 129 -8.99 6.61 -1.50
N GLU A 130 -9.87 5.60 -1.40
CA GLU A 130 -10.20 4.71 -2.54
C GLU A 130 -11.68 4.29 -2.60
N THR A 131 -12.13 3.72 -3.74
CA THR A 131 -13.56 3.50 -4.06
C THR A 131 -14.02 2.04 -4.05
N ILE A 132 -13.19 1.05 -4.44
CA ILE A 132 -13.51 -0.40 -4.44
C ILE A 132 -12.20 -1.23 -4.30
N VAL A 133 -12.14 -2.25 -3.44
CA VAL A 133 -11.06 -3.26 -3.32
C VAL A 133 -9.67 -2.66 -3.01
N PHE A 134 -9.41 -2.57 -1.71
CA PHE A 134 -8.29 -1.82 -1.13
C PHE A 134 -6.96 -2.55 -1.16
N ILE A 135 -6.93 -3.77 -0.62
CA ILE A 135 -5.79 -4.66 -0.72
C ILE A 135 -6.29 -5.89 -1.49
N CYS A 136 -5.46 -6.58 -2.24
CA CYS A 136 -5.82 -7.92 -2.73
C CYS A 136 -4.59 -8.81 -2.64
N GLY A 137 -4.76 -10.00 -2.07
CA GLY A 137 -3.66 -10.90 -1.77
C GLY A 137 -3.93 -11.81 -0.60
N GLY A 138 -2.96 -12.65 -0.25
CA GLY A 138 -3.07 -13.61 0.86
C GLY A 138 -1.73 -13.79 1.53
N THR A 139 -1.17 -12.69 2.06
CA THR A 139 0.08 -12.70 2.82
C THR A 139 0.08 -11.70 3.98
N ALA A 140 0.83 -12.04 5.03
CA ALA A 140 0.91 -11.31 6.29
C ALA A 140 1.26 -9.81 6.12
N THR A 141 0.23 -8.96 6.24
CA THR A 141 0.36 -7.50 6.10
C THR A 141 -0.07 -6.80 7.39
N LEU A 142 0.75 -5.87 7.88
CA LEU A 142 0.41 -5.01 9.02
C LEU A 142 0.28 -3.56 8.57
N LEU A 143 -0.90 -2.96 8.81
CA LEU A 143 -1.13 -1.52 8.70
C LEU A 143 -1.21 -0.94 10.11
N LYS A 144 -0.41 0.09 10.39
CA LYS A 144 -0.34 0.71 11.72
C LYS A 144 -0.42 2.23 11.66
N ASN A 145 -1.28 2.84 12.47
CA ASN A 145 -1.49 4.30 12.46
C ASN A 145 -1.93 4.82 11.07
N CYS A 146 -2.72 4.03 10.33
CA CYS A 146 -3.20 4.41 9.01
C CYS A 146 -4.59 5.05 9.09
N LEU A 147 -4.85 5.99 8.18
CA LEU A 147 -6.18 6.50 7.91
C LEU A 147 -6.73 5.78 6.68
N ILE A 148 -7.91 5.18 6.83
CA ILE A 148 -8.56 4.39 5.79
C ILE A 148 -9.96 4.97 5.60
N GLU A 149 -10.18 5.65 4.47
CA GLU A 149 -11.44 6.32 4.16
C GLU A 149 -12.09 5.81 2.86
N ARG A 150 -13.39 5.45 2.97
CA ARG A 150 -14.41 5.27 1.90
C ARG A 150 -14.66 3.88 1.27
N ASP A 151 -15.70 3.84 0.42
CA ASP A 151 -16.64 2.76 0.03
C ASP A 151 -15.99 1.36 -0.13
N PHE A 152 -16.12 0.50 0.88
CA PHE A 152 -15.50 -0.83 0.82
C PHE A 152 -16.44 -1.85 0.19
N GLU A 153 -16.11 -2.27 -1.03
CA GLU A 153 -16.21 -3.67 -1.39
C GLU A 153 -14.83 -4.33 -1.20
N ASP A 154 -14.80 -5.38 -0.37
CA ASP A 154 -13.71 -6.36 -0.26
C ASP A 154 -12.35 -5.87 0.31
N ILE A 155 -12.21 -5.91 1.65
CA ILE A 155 -10.89 -6.07 2.28
C ILE A 155 -10.45 -7.52 2.07
N PRO A 156 -9.22 -7.77 1.60
CA PRO A 156 -8.78 -9.11 1.29
C PRO A 156 -8.31 -9.83 2.55
N THR A 157 -7.87 -11.04 2.31
CA THR A 157 -7.47 -12.00 3.31
C THR A 157 -6.03 -11.75 3.80
N GLU A 158 -5.81 -11.98 5.09
CA GLU A 158 -4.50 -11.96 5.80
C GLU A 158 -3.93 -10.59 6.21
N ILE A 159 -4.80 -9.69 6.70
CA ILE A 159 -4.41 -8.32 7.14
C ILE A 159 -4.58 -8.12 8.64
N VAL A 160 -3.64 -7.38 9.24
CA VAL A 160 -3.75 -6.81 10.58
C VAL A 160 -3.82 -5.28 10.49
N LEU A 161 -4.90 -4.68 10.97
CA LEU A 161 -5.06 -3.23 11.15
C LEU A 161 -4.84 -2.89 12.62
N GLN A 162 -3.86 -2.05 12.94
CA GLN A 162 -3.56 -1.66 14.32
C GLN A 162 -3.57 -0.15 14.49
N ASN A 163 -4.31 0.38 15.48
CA ASN A 163 -4.35 1.81 15.76
C ASN A 163 -4.69 2.66 14.52
N CYS A 164 -5.56 2.13 13.65
CA CYS A 164 -5.99 2.78 12.43
C CYS A 164 -7.30 3.55 12.67
N THR A 165 -7.61 4.48 11.78
CA THR A 165 -8.93 5.12 11.70
C THR A 165 -9.61 4.62 10.44
N ILE A 166 -10.73 3.93 10.58
CA ILE A 166 -11.51 3.35 9.49
C ILE A 166 -12.83 4.12 9.42
N LYS A 167 -13.07 4.87 8.34
CA LYS A 167 -14.26 5.71 8.19
C LYS A 167 -14.90 5.55 6.82
N ALA A 168 -16.22 5.49 6.78
CA ALA A 168 -16.95 5.67 5.52
C ALA A 168 -17.10 7.16 5.25
N ILE A 169 -17.23 7.53 3.98
CA ILE A 169 -17.64 8.88 3.57
C ILE A 169 -18.74 8.69 2.53
N GLY A 170 -19.85 9.42 2.63
CA GLY A 170 -20.99 9.32 1.70
C GLY A 170 -22.30 8.99 2.41
N ASP A 171 -23.40 9.52 1.88
CA ASP A 171 -24.75 9.29 2.38
C ASP A 171 -25.35 8.04 1.70
N ASN A 172 -26.09 7.21 2.44
CA ASN A 172 -26.86 6.05 1.93
C ASN A 172 -26.08 4.84 1.37
N VAL A 173 -24.81 4.63 1.75
CA VAL A 173 -24.10 3.38 1.40
C VAL A 173 -23.87 2.50 2.63
N THR A 174 -24.31 1.25 2.55
CA THR A 174 -24.09 0.23 3.59
C THR A 174 -22.69 -0.34 3.44
N MET A 175 -21.80 -0.07 4.39
CA MET A 175 -20.38 -0.44 4.31
C MET A 175 -20.05 -1.61 5.24
N TYR A 176 -19.16 -2.52 4.83
CA TYR A 176 -18.65 -3.59 5.69
C TYR A 176 -17.14 -3.44 5.89
N LEU A 177 -16.61 -4.01 6.98
CA LEU A 177 -15.19 -4.18 7.25
C LEU A 177 -14.48 -5.09 6.26
N GLY A 178 -15.20 -5.83 5.42
CA GLY A 178 -14.63 -6.66 4.37
C GLY A 178 -15.50 -7.85 4.00
N ARG A 179 -15.04 -8.61 3.00
CA ARG A 179 -15.67 -9.84 2.52
C ARG A 179 -14.59 -10.92 2.37
N PRO A 180 -14.86 -12.17 2.74
CA PRO A 180 -13.87 -13.23 2.63
C PRO A 180 -13.58 -13.58 1.17
N TRP A 181 -12.41 -13.21 0.67
CA TRP A 181 -11.95 -13.73 -0.62
C TRP A 181 -11.35 -15.14 -0.47
N GLY A 182 -12.25 -16.14 -0.44
CA GLY A 182 -11.91 -17.55 -0.25
C GLY A 182 -11.92 -18.01 1.21
N ILE A 183 -11.88 -19.34 1.38
CA ILE A 183 -12.12 -20.03 2.67
C ILE A 183 -11.02 -19.84 3.72
N PHE A 184 -9.87 -19.29 3.32
CA PHE A 184 -8.72 -19.04 4.20
C PHE A 184 -8.62 -17.58 4.65
N SER A 185 -9.68 -16.79 4.46
CA SER A 185 -9.65 -15.38 4.83
C SER A 185 -9.34 -15.14 6.31
N ARG A 186 -8.41 -14.22 6.60
CA ARG A 186 -8.06 -13.83 7.98
C ARG A 186 -7.87 -12.32 8.10
N THR A 187 -8.61 -11.65 8.97
CA THR A 187 -8.43 -10.21 9.19
C THR A 187 -8.55 -9.90 10.66
N VAL A 188 -7.61 -9.10 11.18
CA VAL A 188 -7.63 -8.62 12.57
C VAL A 188 -7.65 -7.11 12.55
N ILE A 189 -8.62 -6.52 13.24
CA ILE A 189 -8.69 -5.08 13.49
C ILE A 189 -8.49 -4.88 14.98
N MET A 190 -7.46 -4.14 15.37
CA MET A 190 -7.16 -3.94 16.77
C MET A 190 -6.83 -2.49 17.11
N LYS A 191 -7.31 -2.04 18.29
CA LYS A 191 -7.11 -0.71 18.85
C LYS A 191 -7.43 0.41 17.87
N SER A 192 -8.36 0.18 16.95
CA SER A 192 -8.65 1.06 15.83
C SER A 192 -9.99 1.75 16.02
N TYR A 193 -10.12 2.96 15.50
CA TYR A 193 -11.40 3.65 15.42
C TYR A 193 -12.19 3.12 14.20
N ILE A 194 -13.44 2.73 14.41
CA ILE A 194 -14.37 2.30 13.35
C ILE A 194 -15.51 3.31 13.31
N GLY A 195 -15.72 3.93 12.14
CA GLY A 195 -16.76 4.93 11.92
C GLY A 195 -18.17 4.35 11.99
N ASN A 196 -19.13 5.21 12.34
CA ASN A 196 -20.54 4.87 12.54
C ASN A 196 -21.32 4.49 11.27
N LEU A 197 -20.73 4.71 10.09
CA LEU A 197 -21.31 4.34 8.80
C LEU A 197 -20.98 2.91 8.37
N ILE A 198 -20.20 2.17 9.18
CA ILE A 198 -20.02 0.72 9.02
C ILE A 198 -21.29 0.00 9.48
N ASP A 199 -21.74 -0.95 8.68
CA ASP A 199 -22.87 -1.83 8.98
C ASP A 199 -22.63 -2.57 10.30
N PRO A 200 -23.60 -2.61 11.22
CA PRO A 200 -23.45 -3.28 12.51
C PRO A 200 -23.13 -4.79 12.43
N ARG A 201 -23.35 -5.44 11.28
CA ARG A 201 -22.91 -6.82 11.04
C ARG A 201 -21.39 -6.95 10.94
N GLY A 202 -20.68 -5.85 10.72
CA GLY A 202 -19.23 -5.80 10.55
C GLY A 202 -18.80 -6.34 9.19
N TRP A 203 -19.06 -7.62 8.89
CA TRP A 203 -18.49 -8.32 7.75
C TRP A 203 -19.54 -8.74 6.72
N ALA A 204 -19.22 -8.59 5.43
CA ALA A 204 -20.09 -9.02 4.34
C ALA A 204 -20.10 -10.55 4.21
N LYS A 205 -21.25 -11.12 3.82
CA LYS A 205 -21.36 -12.57 3.61
C LYS A 205 -20.55 -13.02 2.40
N TRP A 206 -19.90 -14.17 2.53
CA TRP A 206 -19.40 -14.90 1.37
C TRP A 206 -20.59 -15.48 0.59
N ILE A 207 -20.57 -15.34 -0.73
CA ILE A 207 -21.49 -16.08 -1.62
C ILE A 207 -20.64 -17.17 -2.26
N GLU A 208 -20.71 -18.40 -1.75
CA GLU A 208 -20.09 -19.56 -2.40
C GLU A 208 -20.90 -19.93 -3.65
N SER A 209 -20.22 -20.09 -4.79
CA SER A 209 -20.83 -20.66 -5.99
C SER A 209 -20.85 -22.18 -6.02
N THR A 210 -20.34 -22.90 -5.00
CA THR A 210 -20.37 -24.38 -5.00
C THR A 210 -20.41 -25.00 -3.60
N ASN A 211 -21.44 -25.82 -3.35
CA ASN A 211 -21.60 -26.78 -2.25
C ASN A 211 -20.33 -27.64 -2.03
N LYS A 212 -19.42 -27.23 -1.16
CA LYS A 212 -18.39 -28.13 -0.61
C LYS A 212 -18.40 -28.01 0.91
N PHE A 213 -18.43 -29.16 1.59
CA PHE A 213 -18.25 -29.24 3.03
C PHE A 213 -16.86 -28.67 3.39
N VAL A 214 -16.80 -27.44 3.89
CA VAL A 214 -15.55 -26.79 4.27
C VAL A 214 -15.33 -26.93 5.77
N SER A 215 -14.23 -27.56 6.19
CA SER A 215 -13.87 -27.71 7.62
C SER A 215 -13.22 -26.46 8.22
N ARG A 216 -12.92 -25.43 7.42
CA ARG A 216 -12.29 -24.18 7.85
C ARG A 216 -13.05 -22.98 7.29
N ARG A 217 -13.28 -21.99 8.15
CA ARG A 217 -14.01 -20.76 7.84
C ARG A 217 -13.07 -19.55 7.97
N PRO A 218 -13.43 -18.41 7.35
CA PRO A 218 -12.77 -17.14 7.61
C PRO A 218 -12.61 -16.85 9.10
N TYR A 219 -11.50 -16.22 9.48
CA TYR A 219 -11.22 -15.77 10.85
C TYR A 219 -11.16 -14.24 10.89
N TYR A 220 -12.16 -13.64 11.51
CA TYR A 220 -12.22 -12.19 11.72
C TYR A 220 -12.25 -11.88 13.20
N LEU A 221 -11.41 -10.92 13.59
CA LEU A 221 -11.27 -10.52 14.99
C LEU A 221 -11.21 -8.99 15.10
N GLU A 222 -11.94 -8.48 16.07
CA GLU A 222 -11.92 -7.09 16.51
C GLU A 222 -11.45 -7.06 17.99
N TYR A 223 -10.46 -6.22 18.33
CA TYR A 223 -9.87 -6.12 19.68
C TYR A 223 -9.53 -4.69 20.10
#